data_AF-A0A2I0P032-F1
#
_entry.id   AF-A0A2I0P032-F1
#
_cell.length_a   1.000
_cell.length_b   1.000
_cell.length_c   1.000
_cell.angle_alpha   90.00
_cell.angle_beta   90.00
_cell.angle_gamma   90.00
#
_symmetry.space_group_name_H-M   'P 1'
#
loop_
_entity.id
_entity.type
_entity.pdbx_description
1 polymer ?
#
loop_
_entity_poly.entity_id
_entity_poly.type
_entity_poly.pdbx_seq_one_letter_code
_entity_poly.pdbx_strand_id
1 'polypeptide(L)'
;MAVDILEFDLGGESYAMDIQIAREIVEMLPITPIPRAPGHVTGLLNLRGEITTIINIHNLLGIKPSKTREEQNIMVLIPEAFDN
;
A
#
# COMPACT_ATOMS: atom_id res chain seq x y z
N MET A 1 -6.37 17.96 -21.40
CA MET A 1 -6.07 17.78 -19.96
C MET A 1 -5.13 16.59 -19.86
N ALA A 2 -4.00 16.76 -19.19
CA ALA A 2 -3.11 15.66 -18.83
C ALA A 2 -3.57 15.07 -17.49
N VAL A 3 -3.44 13.77 -17.32
CA VAL A 3 -3.72 13.08 -16.05
C VAL A 3 -2.37 12.58 -15.55
N ASP A 4 -1.99 13.03 -14.36
CA ASP A 4 -0.77 12.56 -13.71
C ASP A 4 -1.07 11.27 -12.94
N ILE A 5 -0.24 10.26 -13.17
CA ILE A 5 -0.42 8.93 -12.59
C ILE A 5 0.83 8.49 -11.85
N LEU A 6 0.63 7.67 -10.83
CA LEU A 6 1.69 6.88 -10.22
C LEU A 6 1.62 5.45 -10.77
N GLU A 7 2.64 5.06 -11.54
CA GLU A 7 2.81 3.68 -12.03
C GLU A 7 3.60 2.84 -11.01
N PHE A 8 3.20 1.58 -10.82
CA PHE A 8 3.89 0.63 -9.96
C PHE A 8 3.72 -0.82 -10.44
N ASP A 9 4.71 -1.67 -10.13
CA ASP A 9 4.63 -3.11 -10.38
C ASP A 9 3.78 -3.82 -9.33
N LEU A 10 2.90 -4.71 -9.77
CA LEU A 10 2.19 -5.64 -8.88
C LEU A 10 2.11 -7.03 -9.52
N GLY A 11 2.83 -8.00 -8.94
CA GLY A 11 2.80 -9.39 -9.40
C GLY A 11 3.39 -9.61 -10.79
N GLY A 12 4.26 -8.69 -11.26
CA GLY A 12 4.92 -8.77 -12.56
C GLY A 12 4.25 -7.95 -13.67
N GLU A 13 3.15 -7.26 -13.37
CA GLU A 13 2.43 -6.39 -14.31
C GLU A 13 2.43 -4.94 -13.81
N SER A 14 2.37 -3.98 -14.74
CA SER A 14 2.23 -2.55 -14.42
C SER A 14 0.79 -2.19 -14.07
N TYR A 15 0.63 -1.49 -12.95
CA TYR A 15 -0.62 -0.86 -12.52
C TYR A 15 -0.39 0.63 -12.35
N ALA A 16 -1.47 1.40 -12.33
CA ALA A 16 -1.39 2.83 -12.07
C ALA A 16 -2.59 3.32 -11.27
N MET A 17 -2.40 4.45 -10.58
CA MET A 17 -3.46 5.18 -9.92
C MET A 17 -3.27 6.69 -10.10
N ASP A 18 -4.33 7.46 -9.82
CA ASP A 18 -4.23 8.93 -9.78
C ASP A 18 -3.20 9.34 -8.74
N ILE A 19 -2.22 10.16 -9.12
CA ILE A 19 -1.17 10.59 -8.19
C ILE A 19 -1.73 11.41 -7.02
N GLN A 20 -2.91 12.02 -7.18
CA GLN A 20 -3.54 12.85 -6.14
C GLN A 20 -3.98 12.06 -4.91
N ILE A 21 -4.06 10.73 -4.99
CA ILE A 21 -4.48 9.89 -3.85
C ILE A 21 -3.29 9.30 -3.09
N ALA A 22 -2.06 9.45 -3.61
CA ALA A 22 -0.84 8.99 -2.98
C ALA A 22 -0.15 10.14 -2.23
N ARG A 23 0.15 9.92 -0.94
CA ARG A 23 0.86 10.88 -0.09
C ARG A 23 2.37 10.77 -0.25
N GLU A 24 2.89 9.55 -0.14
CA GLU A 24 4.32 9.24 -0.21
C GLU A 24 4.52 7.74 -0.42
N ILE A 25 5.74 7.36 -0.83
CA ILE A 25 6.19 5.98 -0.89
C ILE A 25 7.34 5.83 0.10
N VAL A 26 7.27 4.82 0.97
CA VAL A 26 8.31 4.51 1.94
C VAL A 26 8.76 3.06 1.77
N GLU A 27 10.00 2.77 2.16
CA GLU A 27 10.53 1.41 2.17
C GLU A 27 9.74 0.51 3.15
N MET A 28 9.83 -0.81 2.97
CA MET A 28 9.18 -1.75 3.89
C MET A 28 9.68 -1.56 5.33
N LEU A 29 8.75 -1.27 6.24
CA LEU A 29 9.03 -1.13 7.66
C LEU A 29 8.48 -2.32 8.47
N PRO A 30 8.95 -2.55 9.71
CA PRO A 30 8.34 -3.54 10.59
C PRO A 30 6.86 -3.23 10.85
N ILE A 31 6.00 -4.22 10.62
CA ILE A 31 4.54 -4.10 10.80
C ILE A 31 4.15 -4.93 12.02
N THR A 32 3.36 -4.33 12.91
CA THR A 32 2.81 -5.00 14.09
C THR A 32 1.51 -5.71 13.70
N PRO A 33 1.43 -7.05 13.73
CA PRO A 33 0.25 -7.76 13.29
C PRO A 33 -0.94 -7.52 14.22
N ILE A 34 -2.14 -7.46 13.65
CA ILE A 34 -3.40 -7.38 14.42
C ILE A 34 -3.96 -8.80 14.58
N PRO A 35 -4.19 -9.29 15.81
CA PRO A 35 -4.83 -10.58 16.03
C PRO A 35 -6.21 -10.66 15.39
N ARG A 36 -6.50 -11.77 14.70
CA ARG A 36 -7.79 -12.07 14.05
C ARG A 36 -8.22 -11.08 12.96
N ALA A 37 -7.30 -10.27 12.43
CA ALA A 37 -7.61 -9.41 11.30
C ALA A 37 -7.88 -10.23 10.02
N PRO A 38 -8.64 -9.67 9.05
CA PRO A 38 -8.77 -10.28 7.72
C PRO A 38 -7.39 -10.49 7.07
N GLY A 39 -7.24 -11.52 6.24
CA GLY A 39 -5.94 -11.90 5.67
C GLY A 39 -5.26 -10.84 4.78
N HIS A 40 -6.01 -9.83 4.31
CA HIS A 40 -5.46 -8.68 3.58
C HIS A 40 -4.97 -7.56 4.50
N VAL A 41 -5.27 -7.59 5.80
CA VAL A 41 -4.76 -6.62 6.78
C VAL A 41 -3.47 -7.19 7.37
N THR A 42 -2.34 -6.59 7.01
CA THR A 42 -1.03 -7.01 7.52
C THR A 42 -0.87 -6.61 8.98
N GLY A 43 -1.39 -5.43 9.35
CA GLY A 43 -1.34 -4.93 10.72
C GLY A 43 -1.23 -3.41 10.79
N LEU A 44 -0.57 -2.92 11.84
CA LEU A 44 -0.34 -1.50 12.12
C LEU A 44 1.14 -1.14 11.99
N LEU A 45 1.40 0.08 11.53
CA LEU A 45 2.72 0.71 11.51
C LEU A 45 2.61 2.08 12.19
N ASN A 46 3.59 2.43 13.02
CA ASN A 46 3.73 3.82 13.46
C ASN A 46 4.59 4.57 12.45
N LEU A 47 3.95 5.40 11.63
CA LEU A 47 4.62 6.25 10.65
C LEU A 47 4.71 7.67 11.20
N ARG A 48 5.88 8.05 11.72
CA ARG A 48 6.17 9.40 12.26
C ARG A 48 5.17 9.90 13.33
N GLY A 49 4.72 8.99 14.19
CA GLY A 49 3.77 9.30 15.27
C GLY A 49 2.32 8.99 14.92
N GLU A 50 2.02 8.69 13.66
CA GLU A 50 0.67 8.32 13.20
C GLU A 50 0.53 6.80 13.08
N ILE A 51 -0.49 6.24 13.73
CA ILE A 51 -0.82 4.83 13.59
C ILE A 51 -1.54 4.63 12.25
N THR A 52 -0.87 3.93 11.34
CA THR A 52 -1.34 3.66 9.99
C THR A 52 -1.65 2.18 9.82
N THR A 53 -2.80 1.86 9.24
CA THR A 53 -3.17 0.48 8.90
C THR A 53 -2.50 0.08 7.60
N ILE A 54 -1.85 -1.10 7.59
CA ILE A 54 -1.19 -1.62 6.41
C ILE A 54 -2.01 -2.74 5.79
N ILE A 55 -2.42 -2.52 4.54
CA ILE A 55 -3.15 -3.47 3.72
C ILE A 55 -2.19 -4.13 2.74
N ASN A 56 -2.18 -5.46 2.69
CA ASN A 56 -1.48 -6.23 1.68
C ASN A 56 -2.36 -6.32 0.43
N ILE A 57 -2.01 -5.55 -0.60
CA ILE A 57 -2.77 -5.50 -1.86
C ILE A 57 -2.70 -6.81 -2.65
N HIS A 58 -1.61 -7.58 -2.53
CA HIS A 58 -1.50 -8.93 -3.11
C HIS A 58 -2.59 -9.84 -2.55
N ASN A 59 -2.75 -9.86 -1.23
CA ASN A 59 -3.78 -10.66 -0.57
C ASN A 59 -5.20 -10.14 -0.86
N LEU A 60 -5.37 -8.81 -0.94
CA LEU A 60 -6.66 -8.19 -1.23
C LEU A 60 -7.16 -8.55 -2.63
N LEU A 61 -6.27 -8.53 -3.63
CA LEU A 61 -6.60 -8.79 -5.03
C LEU A 61 -6.37 -10.24 -5.48
N GLY A 62 -5.80 -11.09 -4.62
CA GLY A 62 -5.45 -12.47 -4.97
C GLY A 62 -4.28 -12.59 -5.96
N ILE A 63 -3.40 -11.59 -6.02
CA ILE A 63 -2.25 -11.54 -6.94
C ILE A 63 -1.00 -12.03 -6.22
N LYS A 64 -0.27 -13.00 -6.80
CA LYS A 64 0.98 -13.48 -6.20
C LYS A 64 2.09 -12.42 -6.31
N PRO A 65 2.88 -12.19 -5.26
CA PRO A 65 4.03 -11.29 -5.34
C PRO A 65 5.14 -11.85 -6.23
N SER A 66 5.79 -10.97 -6.98
CA SER A 66 6.97 -11.28 -7.81
C SER A 66 8.30 -10.85 -7.15
N LYS A 67 8.22 -10.10 -6.05
CA LYS A 67 9.35 -9.58 -5.26
C LYS A 67 9.26 -10.11 -3.82
N THR A 68 10.40 -10.13 -3.13
CA THR A 68 10.44 -10.40 -1.69
C THR A 68 9.80 -9.26 -0.89
N ARG A 69 9.53 -9.47 0.40
CA ARG A 69 8.87 -8.45 1.23
C ARG A 69 9.77 -7.24 1.45
N GLU A 70 11.07 -7.44 1.51
CA GLU A 70 12.10 -6.42 1.73
C GLU A 70 12.31 -5.54 0.47
N GLU A 71 12.03 -6.08 -0.72
CA GLU A 71 12.08 -5.36 -2.00
C GLU A 71 10.78 -4.59 -2.32
N GLN A 72 9.75 -4.75 -1.48
CA GLN A 72 8.48 -4.05 -1.63
C GLN A 72 8.50 -2.69 -0.93
N ASN A 73 7.67 -1.77 -1.42
CA ASN A 73 7.45 -0.48 -0.80
C ASN A 73 6.04 -0.40 -0.20
N ILE A 74 5.89 0.46 0.80
CA ILE A 74 4.60 0.85 1.37
C ILE A 74 4.19 2.15 0.70
N MET A 75 3.05 2.12 0.01
CA MET A 75 2.42 3.30 -0.54
C MET A 75 1.41 3.85 0.47
N VAL A 76 1.60 5.10 0.87
CA VAL A 76 0.73 5.77 1.84
C VAL A 76 -0.30 6.59 1.10
N LEU A 77 -1.58 6.39 1.40
CA LEU A 77 -2.69 7.04 0.73
C LEU A 77 -3.24 8.21 1.55
N ILE A 78 -3.88 9.16 0.89
CA ILE A 78 -4.59 10.29 1.52
C ILE A 78 -6.03 9.84 1.82
N PRO A 79 -6.46 9.72 3.09
CA PRO A 79 -7.81 9.26 3.43
C PRO A 79 -8.92 10.11 2.79
N GLU A 80 -8.74 11.43 2.80
CA GLU A 80 -9.73 12.40 2.31
C GLU A 80 -9.95 12.31 0.80
N ALA A 81 -9.04 11.67 0.06
CA ALA A 81 -9.18 11.47 -1.38
C ALA A 81 -10.31 10.47 -1.74
N PHE A 82 -10.80 9.69 -0.76
CA PHE A 82 -11.83 8.66 -0.94
C PHE A 82 -13.22 9.06 -0.42
N ASP A 83 -13.38 10.26 0.16
CA ASP A 83 -14.64 10.74 0.75
C ASP A 83 -15.64 11.35 -0.27
N ASN A 84 -15.50 11.04 -1.57
CA ASN A 84 -16.38 11.53 -2.65
C ASN A 84 -17.54 10.58 -2.97
#